data_AF-A0AAV0ZGL6-F1
#
_entry.id   AF-A0AAV0ZGL6-F1
#
_cell.length_a   1.000
_cell.length_b   1.000
_cell.length_c   1.000
_cell.angle_alpha   90.00
_cell.angle_beta   90.00
_cell.angle_gamma   90.00
#
_symmetry.space_group_name_H-M   'P 1'
#
loop_
_entity.id
_entity.type
_entity.pdbx_description
1 polymer ?
#
loop_
_entity_poly.entity_id
_entity_poly.type
_entity_poly.pdbx_seq_one_letter_code
_entity_poly.pdbx_strand_id
1 'polypeptide(L)'
;MTQLALTNSVSLHHNFIPNYRSFSCQSQFPPLHASPKPFLRFTRQPLHPRFIVSSAHQPEPDRLPPLNAQKGSQLKNRVVFGLGIGISAGAIIFAGGWVFAAAMAAAVFAGSREYFELIRSQGITEGMTPPPLYVSRVCSVICALMPLYVMYRGHIDVSVTSSAFVLAMALLVQRGNARFAQLSSAIFGLFYCGYLPSFWVKLRCGLAAPALNTSLGTKWPLLLGGQAHWTVGLVATLISISSIIAADTFAFIGGKAFGRTPLTRISPKKTWEGTIVGFCGCIATSLVLSKVFSWPATPLSAIALSILTFLGSVFGDLTESMIKRDAGVKDSGSLIPGHGGVLDRADSYVFTGALAYSFVKTFLPLYGL
;
A
#
# COMPACT_ATOMS: atom_id res chain seq x y z
N MET A 1 34.03 52.64 18.73
CA MET A 1 33.32 51.47 18.16
C MET A 1 33.50 50.33 19.15
N THR A 2 32.37 49.84 19.71
CA THR A 2 32.19 48.62 20.56
C THR A 2 33.08 48.49 21.80
N GLN A 3 32.61 48.23 23.02
CA GLN A 3 31.31 48.12 23.68
C GLN A 3 31.67 47.93 25.16
N LEU A 4 31.10 48.68 26.12
CA LEU A 4 30.90 48.23 27.51
C LEU A 4 30.21 49.33 28.33
N ALA A 5 29.05 49.04 28.92
CA ALA A 5 28.65 49.56 30.24
C ALA A 5 27.36 48.88 30.73
N LEU A 6 27.43 48.37 31.96
CA LEU A 6 26.35 47.89 32.81
C LEU A 6 25.45 49.02 33.32
N THR A 7 24.20 48.70 33.69
CA THR A 7 23.48 49.08 34.94
C THR A 7 22.00 48.65 34.83
N ASN A 8 21.51 47.71 35.65
CA ASN A 8 20.80 47.88 36.95
C ASN A 8 19.38 48.47 36.90
N SER A 9 18.41 47.55 36.99
CA SER A 9 17.33 47.43 38.01
C SER A 9 16.28 48.54 38.28
N VAL A 10 15.02 48.05 38.43
CA VAL A 10 13.95 48.42 39.39
C VAL A 10 12.58 48.87 38.81
N SER A 11 11.62 47.93 38.91
CA SER A 11 10.21 48.02 39.38
C SER A 11 9.04 48.70 38.64
N LEU A 12 7.97 47.87 38.57
CA LEU A 12 6.57 48.05 39.04
C LEU A 12 5.42 48.23 38.02
N HIS A 13 4.39 47.42 38.30
CA HIS A 13 2.95 47.52 37.98
C HIS A 13 2.46 47.32 36.53
N HIS A 14 1.85 46.15 36.26
CA HIS A 14 0.39 46.01 36.28
C HIS A 14 -0.07 44.54 36.10
N ASN A 15 -0.87 44.06 37.07
CA ASN A 15 -1.76 42.91 36.95
C ASN A 15 -2.76 43.11 35.80
N PHE A 16 -3.13 42.06 35.06
CA PHE A 16 -4.53 41.66 34.87
C PHE A 16 -4.63 40.28 34.17
N ILE A 17 -5.10 39.30 34.93
CA ILE A 17 -5.52 37.95 34.50
C ILE A 17 -7.01 38.03 34.14
N PRO A 18 -7.49 37.49 33.00
CA PRO A 18 -8.92 37.25 32.81
C PRO A 18 -9.32 35.91 33.42
N ASN A 19 -10.35 36.02 34.25
CA ASN A 19 -10.96 35.02 35.10
C ASN A 19 -11.88 34.10 34.27
N TYR A 20 -11.69 32.79 34.33
CA TYR A 20 -12.63 31.80 33.80
C TYR A 20 -13.85 31.73 34.74
N ARG A 21 -14.95 32.41 34.37
CA ARG A 21 -16.25 32.22 35.02
C ARG A 21 -16.95 31.00 34.45
N SER A 22 -17.21 30.06 35.35
CA SER A 22 -18.24 29.03 35.31
C SER A 22 -19.60 29.59 34.88
N PHE A 23 -20.18 29.00 33.84
CA PHE A 23 -21.61 29.12 33.55
C PHE A 23 -22.24 27.72 33.59
N SER A 24 -22.83 27.42 34.74
CA SER A 24 -23.84 26.39 34.91
C SER A 24 -25.10 26.83 34.17
N CYS A 25 -25.60 26.03 33.23
CA CYS A 25 -26.92 26.20 32.65
C CYS A 25 -27.73 24.92 32.93
N GLN A 26 -28.43 24.94 34.06
CA GLN A 26 -29.56 24.07 34.38
C GLN A 26 -30.83 24.90 34.17
N SER A 27 -31.65 24.57 33.17
CA SER A 27 -33.11 24.72 33.25
C SER A 27 -33.84 24.12 32.04
N GLN A 28 -34.69 23.13 32.36
CA GLN A 28 -36.05 22.98 31.85
C GLN A 28 -36.26 22.49 30.39
N PHE A 29 -36.29 21.16 30.22
CA PHE A 29 -37.16 20.50 29.24
C PHE A 29 -38.46 20.05 29.93
N PRO A 30 -39.66 20.47 29.48
CA PRO A 30 -40.90 19.82 29.89
C PRO A 30 -41.16 18.53 29.08
N PRO A 31 -41.81 17.50 29.68
CA PRO A 31 -42.05 16.22 29.04
C PRO A 31 -43.35 16.26 28.23
N LEU A 32 -43.34 15.73 27.00
CA LEU A 32 -44.56 15.40 26.29
C LEU A 32 -44.49 13.96 25.78
N HIS A 33 -45.04 13.07 26.61
CA HIS A 33 -45.63 11.81 26.22
C HIS A 33 -46.68 12.05 25.11
N ALA A 34 -46.52 11.41 23.96
CA ALA A 34 -47.63 11.08 23.08
C ALA A 34 -47.43 9.65 22.55
N SER A 35 -48.24 8.74 23.10
CA SER A 35 -48.37 7.34 22.75
C SER A 35 -48.79 7.16 21.27
N PRO A 36 -48.42 6.06 20.59
CA PRO A 36 -48.81 5.81 19.21
C PRO A 36 -50.31 5.47 19.12
N LYS A 37 -51.03 6.13 18.21
CA LYS A 37 -52.43 5.77 17.91
C LYS A 37 -52.50 4.49 17.05
N PRO A 38 -53.46 3.59 17.31
CA PRO A 38 -53.55 2.28 16.66
C PRO A 38 -54.42 2.30 15.39
N PHE A 39 -54.23 1.25 14.58
CA PHE A 39 -55.22 0.61 13.71
C PHE A 39 -55.83 1.40 12.54
N LEU A 40 -55.40 1.04 11.32
CA LEU A 40 -56.33 0.71 10.24
C LEU A 40 -55.78 -0.50 9.47
N ARG A 41 -56.36 -1.66 9.81
CA ARG A 41 -56.11 -2.98 9.23
C ARG A 41 -56.92 -3.06 7.93
N PHE A 42 -56.31 -2.73 6.80
CA PHE A 42 -56.94 -3.01 5.50
C PHE A 42 -56.79 -4.50 5.19
N THR A 43 -57.87 -5.24 5.41
CA THR A 43 -58.10 -6.56 4.86
C THR A 43 -58.16 -6.48 3.33
N ARG A 44 -57.19 -7.08 2.64
CA ARG A 44 -57.33 -7.48 1.24
C ARG A 44 -57.13 -8.99 1.16
N GLN A 45 -58.24 -9.73 1.05
CA GLN A 45 -58.26 -11.09 0.52
C GLN A 45 -58.25 -11.04 -1.02
N PRO A 46 -57.84 -12.13 -1.70
CA PRO A 46 -57.16 -12.08 -2.98
C PRO A 46 -58.12 -12.18 -4.17
N LEU A 47 -57.82 -11.45 -5.26
CA LEU A 47 -58.31 -11.78 -6.59
C LEU A 47 -57.20 -12.52 -7.34
N HIS A 48 -57.34 -13.83 -7.50
CA HIS A 48 -56.59 -14.63 -8.46
C HIS A 48 -57.17 -14.43 -9.87
N PRO A 49 -56.37 -14.04 -10.87
CA PRO A 49 -56.61 -14.47 -12.24
C PRO A 49 -56.02 -15.87 -12.41
N ARG A 50 -56.85 -16.83 -12.84
CA ARG A 50 -56.42 -18.17 -13.28
C ARG A 50 -55.48 -18.02 -14.48
N PHE A 51 -54.18 -18.15 -14.26
CA PHE A 51 -53.24 -18.49 -15.32
C PHE A 51 -53.22 -20.01 -15.48
N ILE A 52 -53.60 -20.47 -16.65
CA ILE A 52 -53.44 -21.86 -17.09
C ILE A 52 -51.93 -22.10 -17.20
N VAL A 53 -51.37 -22.88 -16.27
CA VAL A 53 -50.00 -23.37 -16.36
C VAL A 53 -49.97 -24.47 -17.41
N SER A 54 -49.44 -24.15 -18.59
CA SER A 54 -49.05 -25.15 -19.58
C SER A 54 -47.91 -25.98 -19.00
N SER A 55 -48.10 -27.29 -18.96
CA SER A 55 -47.07 -28.29 -18.61
C SER A 55 -45.90 -28.17 -19.57
N ALA A 56 -44.83 -27.51 -19.13
CA ALA A 56 -43.53 -27.52 -19.78
C ALA A 56 -42.49 -27.86 -18.71
N HIS A 57 -41.95 -29.07 -18.84
CA HIS A 57 -40.70 -29.59 -18.29
C HIS A 57 -40.05 -28.73 -17.19
N GLN A 58 -40.25 -29.10 -15.92
CA GLN A 58 -39.35 -28.67 -14.85
C GLN A 58 -37.97 -29.26 -15.14
N PRO A 59 -36.91 -28.46 -15.31
CA PRO A 59 -35.56 -29.01 -15.31
C PRO A 59 -35.32 -29.66 -13.94
N GLU A 60 -34.82 -30.88 -13.97
CA GLU A 60 -34.30 -31.62 -12.82
C GLU A 60 -33.43 -30.68 -11.96
N PRO A 61 -33.55 -30.68 -10.62
CA PRO A 61 -32.69 -29.84 -9.80
C PRO A 61 -31.25 -30.28 -10.03
N ASP A 62 -30.49 -29.50 -10.80
CA ASP A 62 -29.07 -29.68 -11.00
C ASP A 62 -28.45 -29.97 -9.63
N ARG A 63 -27.92 -31.17 -9.47
CA ARG A 63 -27.16 -31.58 -8.30
C ARG A 63 -26.02 -30.57 -8.15
N LEU A 64 -26.21 -29.57 -7.30
CA LEU A 64 -25.17 -28.63 -6.93
C LEU A 64 -23.97 -29.48 -6.47
N PRO A 65 -22.79 -29.32 -7.09
CA PRO A 65 -21.64 -30.12 -6.73
C PRO A 65 -21.39 -29.98 -5.23
N PRO A 66 -21.00 -31.06 -4.54
CA PRO A 66 -20.89 -31.06 -3.09
C PRO A 66 -20.00 -29.89 -2.63
N LEU A 67 -20.38 -29.22 -1.54
CA LEU A 67 -19.72 -27.99 -1.05
C LEU A 67 -18.20 -28.14 -0.92
N ASN A 68 -17.73 -29.37 -0.61
CA ASN A 68 -16.32 -29.74 -0.56
C ASN A 68 -15.62 -29.72 -1.93
N ALA A 69 -16.30 -30.12 -3.00
CA ALA A 69 -15.79 -30.04 -4.37
C ALA A 69 -15.68 -28.59 -4.86
N GLN A 70 -16.64 -27.71 -4.51
CA GLN A 70 -16.53 -26.28 -4.77
C GLN A 70 -15.37 -25.65 -4.00
N LYS A 71 -15.22 -25.96 -2.70
CA LYS A 71 -14.13 -25.44 -1.86
C LYS A 71 -12.76 -25.91 -2.34
N GLY A 72 -12.63 -27.17 -2.77
CA GLY A 72 -11.41 -27.73 -3.35
C GLY A 72 -11.05 -27.08 -4.70
N SER A 73 -12.03 -26.86 -5.58
CA SER A 73 -11.84 -26.17 -6.86
C SER A 73 -11.39 -24.71 -6.66
N GLN A 74 -12.01 -24.00 -5.71
CA GLN A 74 -11.64 -22.63 -5.34
C GLN A 74 -10.22 -22.55 -4.75
N LEU A 75 -9.84 -23.50 -3.89
CA LEU A 75 -8.48 -23.57 -3.34
C LEU A 75 -7.45 -23.86 -4.43
N LYS A 76 -7.74 -24.81 -5.35
CA LYS A 76 -6.87 -25.14 -6.48
C LYS A 76 -6.64 -23.92 -7.37
N ASN A 77 -7.71 -23.19 -7.71
CA ASN A 77 -7.61 -21.98 -8.52
C ASN A 77 -6.74 -20.93 -7.80
N ARG A 78 -6.92 -20.73 -6.49
CA ARG A 78 -6.10 -19.79 -5.71
C ARG A 78 -4.61 -20.14 -5.74
N VAL A 79 -4.27 -21.41 -5.56
CA VAL A 79 -2.87 -21.87 -5.59
C VAL A 79 -2.25 -21.70 -6.98
N VAL A 80 -2.97 -22.07 -8.04
CA VAL A 80 -2.48 -21.95 -9.43
C VAL A 80 -2.25 -20.49 -9.80
N PHE A 81 -3.20 -19.60 -9.49
CA PHE A 81 -3.04 -18.17 -9.74
C PHE A 81 -1.90 -17.57 -8.91
N GLY A 82 -1.79 -17.91 -7.62
CA GLY A 82 -0.69 -17.46 -6.78
C GLY A 82 0.69 -17.89 -7.30
N LEU A 83 0.82 -19.15 -7.73
CA LEU A 83 2.05 -19.66 -8.33
C LEU A 83 2.35 -18.97 -9.67
N GLY A 84 1.34 -18.77 -10.52
CA GLY A 84 1.48 -18.07 -11.79
C GLY A 84 1.94 -16.61 -11.62
N ILE A 85 1.36 -15.89 -10.65
CA ILE A 85 1.78 -14.53 -10.29
C ILE A 85 3.22 -14.54 -9.75
N GLY A 86 3.56 -15.48 -8.87
CA GLY A 86 4.92 -15.60 -8.32
C GLY A 86 5.98 -15.87 -9.38
N ILE A 87 5.73 -16.81 -10.30
CA ILE A 87 6.67 -17.16 -11.39
C ILE A 87 6.80 -15.98 -12.36
N SER A 88 5.69 -15.37 -12.77
CA SER A 88 5.71 -14.22 -13.68
C SER A 88 6.41 -13.00 -13.06
N ALA A 89 6.13 -12.67 -11.80
CA ALA A 89 6.81 -11.61 -11.08
C ALA A 89 8.32 -11.89 -10.95
N GLY A 90 8.70 -13.13 -10.61
CA GLY A 90 10.09 -13.56 -10.58
C GLY A 90 10.78 -13.37 -11.94
N ALA A 91 10.16 -13.83 -13.02
CA ALA A 91 10.69 -13.68 -14.38
C ALA A 91 10.86 -12.20 -14.77
N ILE A 92 9.92 -11.33 -14.41
CA ILE A 92 10.00 -9.88 -14.65
C ILE A 92 11.18 -9.25 -13.88
N ILE A 93 11.37 -9.64 -12.61
CA ILE A 93 12.49 -9.14 -11.78
C ILE A 93 13.83 -9.53 -12.42
N PHE A 94 13.95 -10.78 -12.87
CA PHE A 94 15.15 -11.30 -13.53
C PHE A 94 15.41 -10.66 -14.90
N ALA A 95 14.38 -10.42 -15.72
CA ALA A 95 14.52 -9.78 -17.03
C ALA A 95 15.10 -8.35 -16.93
N GLY A 96 14.64 -7.57 -15.94
CA GLY A 96 15.15 -6.22 -15.72
C GLY A 96 14.86 -5.23 -16.86
N GLY A 97 15.58 -4.11 -16.86
CA GLY A 97 15.51 -3.09 -17.91
C GLY A 97 14.10 -2.59 -18.18
N TRP A 98 13.75 -2.47 -19.47
CA TRP A 98 12.45 -1.95 -19.89
C TRP A 98 11.28 -2.87 -19.53
N VAL A 99 11.49 -4.19 -19.50
CA VAL A 99 10.46 -5.16 -19.10
C VAL A 99 10.04 -4.93 -17.65
N PHE A 100 11.01 -4.75 -16.76
CA PHE A 100 10.75 -4.44 -15.36
C PHE A 100 10.06 -3.09 -15.19
N ALA A 101 10.53 -2.05 -15.89
CA ALA A 101 9.93 -0.72 -15.80
C ALA A 101 8.49 -0.68 -16.35
N ALA A 102 8.21 -1.37 -17.45
CA ALA A 102 6.87 -1.48 -18.03
C ALA A 102 5.92 -2.28 -17.12
N ALA A 103 6.39 -3.39 -16.55
CA ALA A 103 5.60 -4.15 -15.57
C ALA A 103 5.30 -3.31 -14.32
N MET A 104 6.27 -2.53 -13.84
CA MET A 104 6.06 -1.64 -12.70
C MET A 104 5.10 -0.49 -13.04
N ALA A 105 5.21 0.10 -14.23
CA ALA A 105 4.23 1.08 -14.71
C ALA A 105 2.81 0.51 -14.75
N ALA A 106 2.63 -0.74 -15.19
CA ALA A 106 1.34 -1.42 -15.21
C ALA A 106 0.80 -1.69 -13.80
N ALA A 107 1.65 -2.16 -12.88
CA ALA A 107 1.29 -2.37 -11.48
C ALA A 107 0.90 -1.06 -10.77
N VAL A 108 1.69 0.00 -10.98
CA VAL A 108 1.40 1.35 -10.48
C VAL A 108 0.12 1.91 -11.06
N PHE A 109 -0.14 1.69 -12.35
CA PHE A 109 -1.40 2.09 -12.98
C PHE A 109 -2.59 1.40 -12.31
N ALA A 110 -2.53 0.08 -12.15
CA ALA A 110 -3.59 -0.69 -11.51
C ALA A 110 -3.80 -0.27 -10.04
N GLY A 111 -2.73 -0.22 -9.24
CA GLY A 111 -2.78 0.16 -7.83
C GLY A 111 -3.25 1.60 -7.61
N SER A 112 -2.82 2.55 -8.45
CA SER A 112 -3.29 3.93 -8.36
C SER A 112 -4.78 4.06 -8.70
N ARG A 113 -5.28 3.25 -9.65
CA ARG A 113 -6.71 3.22 -9.96
C ARG A 113 -7.55 2.70 -8.80
N GLU A 114 -7.13 1.61 -8.18
CA GLU A 114 -7.79 1.07 -6.98
C GLU A 114 -7.75 2.08 -5.83
N TYR A 115 -6.60 2.74 -5.61
CA TYR A 115 -6.46 3.80 -4.62
C TYR A 115 -7.43 4.98 -4.83
N PHE A 116 -7.52 5.51 -6.06
CA PHE A 116 -8.44 6.61 -6.35
C PHE A 116 -9.91 6.18 -6.32
N GLU A 117 -10.20 4.91 -6.58
CA GLU A 117 -11.53 4.33 -6.41
C GLU A 117 -11.89 4.17 -4.92
N LEU A 118 -10.92 3.78 -4.09
CA LEU A 118 -11.05 3.72 -2.64
C LEU A 118 -11.33 5.07 -2.01
N ILE A 119 -10.61 6.13 -2.37
CA ILE A 119 -10.89 7.50 -1.86
C ILE A 119 -12.30 7.96 -2.23
N ARG A 120 -12.84 7.41 -3.32
CA ARG A 120 -14.19 7.72 -3.81
C ARG A 120 -15.27 6.81 -3.21
N SER A 121 -14.91 5.79 -2.43
CA SER A 121 -15.88 4.90 -1.80
C SER A 121 -16.61 5.61 -0.65
N GLN A 122 -17.79 5.09 -0.32
CA GLN A 122 -18.74 5.80 0.54
C GLN A 122 -18.19 6.16 1.93
N GLY A 123 -17.24 5.40 2.49
CA GLY A 123 -16.67 5.65 3.82
C GLY A 123 -15.83 6.93 3.94
N ILE A 124 -15.03 7.29 2.92
CA ILE A 124 -14.25 8.55 2.95
C ILE A 124 -15.11 9.76 2.57
N THR A 125 -16.17 9.55 1.78
CA THR A 125 -17.10 10.61 1.36
C THR A 125 -18.00 11.18 2.47
N GLU A 126 -18.18 10.48 3.59
CA GLU A 126 -18.96 10.99 4.72
C GLU A 126 -18.30 12.20 5.41
N GLY A 127 -17.01 12.46 5.16
CA GLY A 127 -16.28 13.62 5.67
C GLY A 127 -15.45 14.41 4.64
N MET A 128 -15.18 13.87 3.45
CA MET A 128 -14.37 14.52 2.41
C MET A 128 -15.08 14.53 1.05
N THR A 129 -14.94 15.61 0.27
CA THR A 129 -15.33 15.56 -1.15
C THR A 129 -14.22 14.85 -1.92
N PRO A 130 -14.48 13.77 -2.66
CA PRO A 130 -13.44 13.08 -3.40
C PRO A 130 -12.98 13.89 -4.63
N PRO A 131 -11.79 13.61 -5.17
CA PRO A 131 -11.36 14.23 -6.41
C PRO A 131 -12.28 13.83 -7.58
N PRO A 132 -12.50 14.72 -8.57
CA PRO A 132 -13.28 14.41 -9.76
C PRO A 132 -12.71 13.21 -10.52
N LEU A 133 -13.58 12.46 -11.21
CA LEU A 133 -13.20 11.25 -11.96
C LEU A 133 -12.08 11.49 -12.98
N TYR A 134 -12.11 12.63 -13.67
CA TYR A 134 -11.07 12.94 -14.65
C TYR A 134 -9.71 13.17 -13.96
N VAL A 135 -9.70 13.84 -12.80
CA VAL A 135 -8.47 14.09 -12.03
C VAL A 135 -7.88 12.78 -11.58
N SER A 136 -8.69 11.88 -11.02
CA SER A 136 -8.25 10.53 -10.65
C SER A 136 -7.62 9.77 -11.82
N ARG A 137 -8.25 9.79 -13.00
CA ARG A 137 -7.72 9.11 -14.20
C ARG A 137 -6.39 9.72 -14.66
N VAL A 138 -6.31 11.05 -14.69
CA VAL A 138 -5.07 11.76 -15.05
C VAL A 138 -3.97 11.43 -14.04
N CYS A 139 -4.26 11.46 -12.74
CA CYS A 139 -3.30 11.06 -11.70
C CYS A 139 -2.81 9.62 -11.87
N SER A 140 -3.69 8.66 -12.15
CA SER A 140 -3.28 7.27 -12.40
C SER A 140 -2.33 7.15 -13.60
N VAL A 141 -2.60 7.89 -14.69
CA VAL A 141 -1.72 7.92 -15.86
C VAL A 141 -0.38 8.57 -15.50
N ILE A 142 -0.39 9.69 -14.78
CA ILE A 142 0.83 10.35 -14.30
C ILE A 142 1.65 9.39 -13.44
N CYS A 143 1.04 8.71 -12.47
CA CYS A 143 1.70 7.70 -11.64
C CYS A 143 2.35 6.61 -12.50
N ALA A 144 1.65 6.10 -13.51
CA ALA A 144 2.17 5.05 -14.39
C ALA A 144 3.35 5.50 -15.26
N LEU A 145 3.42 6.80 -15.59
CA LEU A 145 4.53 7.38 -16.35
C LEU A 145 5.77 7.62 -15.49
N MET A 146 5.65 7.76 -14.16
CA MET A 146 6.81 8.05 -13.29
C MET A 146 7.90 6.96 -13.35
N PRO A 147 7.58 5.65 -13.22
CA PRO A 147 8.59 4.60 -13.33
C PRO A 147 9.33 4.61 -14.68
N LEU A 148 8.62 4.89 -15.77
CA LEU A 148 9.19 4.97 -17.12
C LEU A 148 10.10 6.20 -17.26
N TYR A 149 9.66 7.35 -16.74
CA TYR A 149 10.46 8.58 -16.72
C TYR A 149 11.75 8.40 -15.91
N VAL A 150 11.66 7.75 -14.74
CA VAL A 150 12.81 7.45 -13.88
C VAL A 150 13.81 6.56 -14.61
N MET A 151 13.35 5.56 -15.36
CA MET A 151 14.23 4.73 -16.18
C MET A 151 14.99 5.55 -17.23
N TYR A 152 14.33 6.51 -17.89
CA TYR A 152 14.93 7.28 -18.99
C TYR A 152 15.82 8.44 -18.53
N ARG A 153 15.41 9.20 -17.51
CA ARG A 153 16.14 10.40 -17.04
C ARG A 153 16.95 10.16 -15.77
N GLY A 154 16.71 9.08 -15.03
CA GLY A 154 17.36 8.80 -13.73
C GLY A 154 16.94 9.71 -12.56
N HIS A 155 16.32 10.86 -12.83
CA HIS A 155 15.92 11.85 -11.83
C HIS A 155 14.44 11.69 -11.46
N ILE A 156 14.16 11.36 -10.19
CA ILE A 156 12.80 11.13 -9.69
C ILE A 156 12.15 12.41 -9.16
N ASP A 157 12.96 13.32 -8.62
CA ASP A 157 12.50 14.51 -7.89
C ASP A 157 11.74 15.47 -8.80
N VAL A 158 12.19 15.58 -10.06
CA VAL A 158 11.56 16.41 -11.10
C VAL A 158 10.19 15.86 -11.48
N SER A 159 10.03 14.53 -11.56
CA SER A 159 8.76 13.92 -11.96
C SER A 159 7.67 14.16 -10.93
N VAL A 160 7.97 14.01 -9.63
CA VAL A 160 6.98 14.20 -8.56
C VAL A 160 6.62 15.67 -8.35
N THR A 161 7.60 16.57 -8.35
CA THR A 161 7.37 18.00 -8.15
C THR A 161 6.56 18.62 -9.29
N SER A 162 6.92 18.31 -10.54
CA SER A 162 6.17 18.78 -11.71
C SER A 162 4.75 18.22 -11.75
N SER A 163 4.58 16.92 -11.47
CA SER A 163 3.27 16.27 -11.41
C SER A 163 2.37 16.85 -10.32
N ALA A 164 2.92 17.04 -9.11
CA ALA A 164 2.18 17.64 -8.00
C ALA A 164 1.79 19.09 -8.29
N PHE A 165 2.67 19.87 -8.93
CA PHE A 165 2.37 21.25 -9.34
C PHE A 165 1.25 21.30 -10.38
N VAL A 166 1.34 20.48 -11.44
CA VAL A 166 0.30 20.41 -12.48
C VAL A 166 -1.03 19.97 -11.88
N LEU A 167 -1.03 19.00 -10.98
CA LEU A 167 -2.23 18.55 -10.28
C LEU A 167 -2.83 19.63 -9.38
N ALA A 168 -2.01 20.31 -8.60
CA ALA A 168 -2.44 21.40 -7.73
C ALA A 168 -3.08 22.53 -8.56
N MET A 169 -2.44 22.92 -9.66
CA MET A 169 -2.98 23.91 -10.59
C MET A 169 -4.29 23.44 -11.24
N ALA A 170 -4.35 22.18 -11.71
CA ALA A 170 -5.55 21.63 -12.33
C ALA A 170 -6.75 21.60 -11.36
N LEU A 171 -6.51 21.32 -10.07
CA LEU A 171 -7.53 21.35 -9.01
C LEU A 171 -7.96 22.77 -8.66
N LEU A 172 -7.03 23.72 -8.59
CA LEU A 172 -7.32 25.13 -8.29
C LEU A 172 -8.05 25.86 -9.42
N VAL A 173 -7.80 25.49 -10.68
CA VAL A 173 -8.44 26.09 -11.86
C VAL A 173 -9.85 25.53 -12.10
N GLN A 174 -10.23 24.41 -11.46
CA GLN A 174 -11.59 23.90 -11.59
C GLN A 174 -12.60 24.94 -11.09
N ARG A 175 -13.69 25.12 -11.85
CA ARG A 175 -14.82 25.99 -11.49
C ARG A 175 -15.70 25.42 -10.37
N GLY A 176 -15.09 24.91 -9.30
CA GLY A 176 -15.76 24.42 -8.10
C GLY A 176 -14.95 24.77 -6.85
N ASN A 177 -15.57 24.73 -5.68
CA ASN A 177 -14.88 24.95 -4.41
C ASN A 177 -13.93 23.77 -4.14
N ALA A 178 -12.71 23.84 -4.67
CA ALA A 178 -11.67 22.87 -4.39
C ALA A 178 -11.42 22.82 -2.88
N ARG A 179 -11.61 21.65 -2.28
CA ARG A 179 -11.35 21.45 -0.85
C ARG A 179 -9.93 20.99 -0.64
N PHE A 180 -9.29 21.44 0.45
CA PHE A 180 -7.95 21.00 0.83
C PHE A 180 -7.82 19.46 0.90
N ALA A 181 -8.89 18.77 1.32
CA ALA A 181 -8.95 17.30 1.34
C ALA A 181 -8.76 16.65 -0.05
N GLN A 182 -9.25 17.26 -1.12
CA GLN A 182 -9.07 16.75 -2.50
C GLN A 182 -7.61 16.86 -2.93
N LEU A 183 -6.98 17.99 -2.61
CA LEU A 183 -5.58 18.21 -2.91
C LEU A 183 -4.69 17.25 -2.11
N SER A 184 -4.94 17.11 -0.80
CA SER A 184 -4.17 16.23 0.08
C SER A 184 -4.25 14.76 -0.36
N SER A 185 -5.45 14.24 -0.60
CA SER A 185 -5.65 12.86 -1.06
C SER A 185 -5.02 12.60 -2.44
N ALA A 186 -5.07 13.57 -3.35
CA ALA A 186 -4.49 13.39 -4.68
C ALA A 186 -2.96 13.51 -4.68
N ILE A 187 -2.37 14.42 -3.90
CA ILE A 187 -0.92 14.51 -3.68
C ILE A 187 -0.42 13.25 -2.96
N PHE A 188 -1.13 12.78 -1.94
CA PHE A 188 -0.77 11.55 -1.24
C PHE A 188 -0.83 10.34 -2.18
N GLY A 189 -1.82 10.26 -3.09
CA GLY A 189 -1.86 9.24 -4.14
C GLY A 189 -0.70 9.29 -5.13
N LEU A 190 -0.29 10.47 -5.58
CA LEU A 190 0.90 10.64 -6.41
C LEU A 190 2.16 10.13 -5.69
N PHE A 191 2.30 10.50 -4.42
CA PHE A 191 3.43 10.09 -3.60
C PHE A 191 3.44 8.58 -3.33
N TYR A 192 2.32 8.05 -2.83
CA TYR A 192 2.18 6.68 -2.38
C TYR A 192 2.16 5.69 -3.56
N CYS A 193 1.34 5.92 -4.59
CA CYS A 193 1.21 4.99 -5.71
C CYS A 193 2.23 5.22 -6.83
N GLY A 194 2.69 6.45 -7.05
CA GLY A 194 3.60 6.77 -8.16
C GLY A 194 5.06 6.86 -7.72
N TYR A 195 5.35 7.78 -6.80
CA TYR A 195 6.72 8.11 -6.41
C TYR A 195 7.42 6.97 -5.67
N LEU A 196 6.80 6.39 -4.64
CA LEU A 196 7.44 5.33 -3.84
C LEU A 196 7.77 4.06 -4.65
N PRO A 197 6.87 3.49 -5.47
CA PRO A 197 7.19 2.31 -6.28
C PRO A 197 8.23 2.59 -7.37
N SER A 198 8.38 3.83 -7.83
CA SER A 198 9.39 4.22 -8.81
C SER A 198 10.83 4.01 -8.29
N PHE A 199 11.04 3.94 -6.98
CA PHE A 199 12.35 3.59 -6.41
C PHE A 199 12.79 2.16 -6.73
N TRP A 200 11.87 1.22 -6.98
CA TRP A 200 12.25 -0.11 -7.45
C TRP A 200 12.91 -0.06 -8.82
N VAL A 201 12.39 0.76 -9.73
CA VAL A 201 13.01 0.98 -11.05
C VAL A 201 14.34 1.71 -10.88
N LYS A 202 14.40 2.70 -9.99
CA LYS A 202 15.65 3.42 -9.69
C LYS A 202 16.72 2.51 -9.07
N LEU A 203 16.33 1.54 -8.24
CA LEU A 203 17.23 0.54 -7.68
C LEU A 203 17.78 -0.38 -8.77
N ARG A 204 16.94 -0.81 -9.73
CA ARG A 204 17.34 -1.70 -10.83
C ARG A 204 18.17 -1.00 -11.92
N CYS A 205 17.84 0.24 -12.26
CA CYS A 205 18.45 0.97 -13.37
C CYS A 205 19.52 1.98 -12.93
N GLY A 206 19.42 2.54 -11.72
CA GLY A 206 20.30 3.60 -11.24
C GLY A 206 21.59 3.11 -10.57
N LEU A 207 21.66 1.83 -10.18
CA LEU A 207 22.86 1.23 -9.58
C LEU A 207 23.40 0.12 -10.49
N ALA A 208 24.10 0.54 -11.54
CA ALA A 208 24.71 -0.33 -12.53
C ALA A 208 26.05 -0.95 -12.08
N ALA A 209 26.43 -0.83 -10.81
CA ALA A 209 27.62 -1.48 -10.28
C ALA A 209 27.48 -3.01 -10.44
N PRO A 210 28.38 -3.67 -11.20
CA PRO A 210 28.24 -5.08 -11.49
C PRO A 210 28.62 -5.90 -10.25
N ALA A 211 27.74 -6.79 -9.81
CA ALA A 211 27.93 -7.64 -8.63
C ALA A 211 28.73 -8.91 -9.00
N LEU A 212 29.94 -8.73 -9.54
CA LEU A 212 30.74 -9.76 -10.23
C LEU A 212 31.25 -10.92 -9.36
N ASN A 213 30.87 -11.00 -8.10
CA ASN A 213 31.45 -11.95 -7.15
C ASN A 213 30.70 -13.30 -7.05
N THR A 214 29.78 -13.60 -7.98
CA THR A 214 28.99 -14.85 -7.97
C THR A 214 29.27 -15.74 -9.18
N SER A 215 29.55 -17.03 -8.93
CA SER A 215 29.56 -18.09 -9.96
C SER A 215 28.22 -18.21 -10.70
N LEU A 216 27.11 -17.80 -10.05
CA LEU A 216 25.77 -17.69 -10.64
C LEU A 216 25.67 -16.55 -11.68
N GLY A 217 26.28 -15.40 -11.41
CA GLY A 217 26.37 -14.31 -12.38
C GLY A 217 27.16 -14.74 -13.61
N THR A 218 28.20 -15.58 -13.43
CA THR A 218 29.04 -16.04 -14.53
C THR A 218 28.31 -16.91 -15.55
N LYS A 219 27.36 -17.72 -15.07
CA LYS A 219 26.54 -18.66 -15.87
C LYS A 219 25.19 -18.07 -16.31
N TRP A 220 24.96 -16.78 -16.07
CA TRP A 220 23.68 -16.17 -16.39
C TRP A 220 23.42 -16.21 -17.90
N PRO A 221 22.23 -16.67 -18.35
CA PRO A 221 21.95 -16.86 -19.76
C PRO A 221 22.07 -15.53 -20.53
N LEU A 222 22.76 -15.58 -21.66
CA LEU A 222 22.99 -14.42 -22.53
C LEU A 222 21.67 -13.77 -22.98
N LEU A 223 20.62 -14.59 -23.13
CA LEU A 223 19.26 -14.17 -23.51
C LEU A 223 18.60 -13.24 -22.49
N LEU A 224 19.03 -13.25 -21.22
CA LEU A 224 18.56 -12.36 -20.16
C LEU A 224 19.53 -11.20 -19.87
N GLY A 225 20.44 -10.89 -20.81
CA GLY A 225 21.36 -9.76 -20.72
C GLY A 225 22.77 -10.08 -20.19
N GLY A 226 23.09 -11.36 -19.98
CA GLY A 226 24.44 -11.82 -19.61
C GLY A 226 24.94 -11.28 -18.26
N GLN A 227 26.26 -11.27 -18.05
CA GLN A 227 26.87 -10.87 -16.77
C GLN A 227 26.67 -9.39 -16.42
N ALA A 228 26.44 -8.52 -17.41
CA ALA A 228 26.23 -7.10 -17.21
C ALA A 228 24.90 -6.76 -16.51
N HIS A 229 23.92 -7.67 -16.56
CA HIS A 229 22.62 -7.51 -15.89
C HIS A 229 22.64 -7.90 -14.41
N TRP A 230 23.70 -8.58 -13.96
CA TRP A 230 23.88 -8.96 -12.55
C TRP A 230 24.43 -7.77 -11.76
N THR A 231 23.54 -6.84 -11.40
CA THR A 231 23.89 -5.61 -10.68
C THR A 231 23.61 -5.73 -9.18
N VAL A 232 24.26 -4.88 -8.36
CA VAL A 232 23.93 -4.74 -6.93
C VAL A 232 22.44 -4.42 -6.75
N GLY A 233 21.85 -3.64 -7.67
CA GLY A 233 20.43 -3.35 -7.70
C GLY A 233 19.53 -4.58 -7.90
N LEU A 234 19.92 -5.54 -8.75
CA LEU A 234 19.20 -6.82 -8.89
C LEU A 234 19.23 -7.60 -7.59
N VAL A 235 20.42 -7.79 -7.03
CA VAL A 235 20.61 -8.61 -5.82
C VAL A 235 19.85 -7.99 -4.64
N ALA A 236 19.93 -6.67 -4.47
CA ALA A 236 19.15 -5.96 -3.45
C ALA A 236 17.65 -6.14 -3.65
N THR A 237 17.17 -6.09 -4.90
CA THR A 237 15.75 -6.31 -5.22
C THR A 237 15.28 -7.71 -4.87
N LEU A 238 16.07 -8.74 -5.23
CA LEU A 238 15.77 -10.12 -4.90
C LEU A 238 15.78 -10.36 -3.39
N ILE A 239 16.81 -9.88 -2.68
CA ILE A 239 16.90 -9.97 -1.22
C ILE A 239 15.68 -9.30 -0.58
N SER A 240 15.38 -8.05 -0.91
CA SER A 240 14.27 -7.32 -0.30
C SER A 240 12.91 -7.97 -0.58
N ILE A 241 12.61 -8.37 -1.82
CA ILE A 241 11.33 -9.01 -2.16
C ILE A 241 11.20 -10.36 -1.46
N SER A 242 12.24 -11.21 -1.49
CA SER A 242 12.22 -12.49 -0.79
C SER A 242 12.10 -12.32 0.73
N SER A 243 12.74 -11.31 1.30
CA SER A 243 12.62 -10.97 2.72
C SER A 243 11.22 -10.52 3.10
N ILE A 244 10.51 -9.74 2.26
CA ILE A 244 9.10 -9.38 2.49
C ILE A 244 8.22 -10.64 2.49
N ILE A 245 8.35 -11.49 1.47
CA ILE A 245 7.57 -12.74 1.35
C ILE A 245 7.82 -13.66 2.56
N ALA A 246 9.09 -13.76 2.97
CA ALA A 246 9.46 -14.51 4.16
C ALA A 246 8.84 -13.89 5.42
N ALA A 247 8.94 -12.57 5.59
CA ALA A 247 8.39 -11.86 6.74
C ALA A 247 6.89 -12.16 6.91
N ASP A 248 6.10 -12.06 5.84
CA ASP A 248 4.67 -12.35 5.87
C ASP A 248 4.39 -13.83 6.18
N THR A 249 5.16 -14.74 5.59
CA THR A 249 5.01 -16.19 5.81
C THR A 249 5.32 -16.56 7.25
N PHE A 250 6.45 -16.11 7.78
CA PHE A 250 6.87 -16.36 9.16
C PHE A 250 5.95 -15.63 10.16
N ALA A 251 5.45 -14.43 9.83
CA ALA A 251 4.49 -13.73 10.67
C ALA A 251 3.14 -14.46 10.73
N PHE A 252 2.68 -15.02 9.61
CA PHE A 252 1.47 -15.84 9.58
C PHE A 252 1.63 -17.11 10.41
N ILE A 253 2.75 -17.84 10.24
CA ILE A 253 3.03 -19.07 11.00
C ILE A 253 3.16 -18.77 12.49
N GLY A 254 3.96 -17.77 12.85
CA GLY A 254 4.19 -17.35 14.24
C GLY A 254 2.91 -16.80 14.89
N GLY A 255 2.14 -16.00 14.16
CA GLY A 255 0.86 -15.47 14.64
C GLY A 255 -0.19 -16.57 14.84
N LYS A 256 -0.20 -17.60 13.99
CA LYS A 256 -1.10 -18.75 14.15
C LYS A 256 -0.70 -19.65 15.33
N ALA A 257 0.59 -19.84 15.56
CA ALA A 257 1.10 -20.72 16.62
C ALA A 257 1.12 -20.04 18.00
N PHE A 258 1.48 -18.76 18.07
CA PHE A 258 1.78 -18.05 19.32
C PHE A 258 0.98 -16.74 19.48
N GLY A 259 0.16 -16.34 18.51
CA GLY A 259 -0.52 -15.05 18.52
C GLY A 259 -1.52 -14.92 19.66
N ARG A 260 -1.30 -13.92 20.51
CA ARG A 260 -2.21 -13.58 21.62
C ARG A 260 -2.50 -12.10 21.66
N THR A 261 -1.52 -11.25 21.35
CA THR A 261 -1.65 -9.81 21.48
C THR A 261 -1.75 -9.13 20.11
N PRO A 262 -2.83 -8.40 19.80
CA PRO A 262 -2.97 -7.70 18.51
C PRO A 262 -1.98 -6.52 18.42
N LEU A 263 -1.43 -6.31 17.22
CA LEU A 263 -0.44 -5.27 16.93
C LEU A 263 -1.08 -3.88 16.89
N THR A 264 -2.22 -3.75 16.20
CA THR A 264 -2.97 -2.49 16.10
C THR A 264 -4.48 -2.75 16.13
N ARG A 265 -5.26 -1.73 16.50
CA ARG A 265 -6.73 -1.78 16.42
C ARG A 265 -7.24 -1.77 14.97
N ILE A 266 -6.45 -1.21 14.04
CA ILE A 266 -6.78 -1.10 12.61
C ILE A 266 -6.71 -2.48 11.94
N SER A 267 -5.75 -3.33 12.36
CA SER A 267 -5.57 -4.69 11.86
C SER A 267 -5.52 -5.72 13.00
N PRO A 268 -6.69 -6.11 13.57
CA PRO A 268 -6.75 -6.98 14.75
C PRO A 268 -6.23 -8.40 14.52
N LYS A 269 -5.99 -8.78 13.26
CA LYS A 269 -5.44 -10.10 12.90
C LYS A 269 -3.92 -10.15 12.97
N LYS A 270 -3.24 -9.01 12.95
CA LYS A 270 -1.79 -8.96 13.11
C LYS A 270 -1.46 -9.00 14.59
N THR A 271 -0.53 -9.85 14.98
CA THR A 271 -0.12 -10.00 16.38
C THR A 271 1.33 -9.58 16.59
N TRP A 272 1.67 -9.13 17.81
CA TRP A 272 3.06 -8.80 18.15
C TRP A 272 3.96 -10.03 18.07
N GLU A 273 3.47 -11.20 18.53
CA GLU A 273 4.25 -12.44 18.51
C GLU A 273 4.53 -12.88 17.06
N GLY A 274 3.53 -12.77 16.18
CA GLY A 274 3.71 -13.01 14.75
C GLY A 274 4.70 -12.03 14.12
N THR A 275 4.59 -10.74 14.45
CA THR A 275 5.50 -9.70 13.94
C THR A 275 6.97 -9.98 14.32
N ILE A 276 7.23 -10.40 15.56
CA ILE A 276 8.58 -10.78 16.02
C ILE A 276 9.11 -11.99 15.25
N VAL A 277 8.29 -13.02 15.05
CA VAL A 277 8.69 -14.22 14.27
C VAL A 277 8.94 -13.85 12.81
N GLY A 278 8.11 -12.98 12.23
CA GLY A 278 8.29 -12.43 10.89
C GLY A 278 9.60 -11.65 10.75
N PHE A 279 9.95 -10.84 11.76
CA PHE A 279 11.21 -10.09 11.80
C PHE A 279 12.42 -11.03 11.79
N CYS A 280 12.42 -12.06 12.64
CA CYS A 280 13.47 -13.08 12.64
C CYS A 280 13.58 -13.80 11.29
N GLY A 281 12.44 -14.14 10.68
CA GLY A 281 12.38 -14.76 9.35
C GLY A 281 12.94 -13.86 8.25
N CYS A 282 12.67 -12.55 8.32
CA CYS A 282 13.21 -11.54 7.41
C CYS A 282 14.74 -11.46 7.48
N ILE A 283 15.30 -11.39 8.69
CA ILE A 283 16.76 -11.35 8.92
C ILE A 283 17.41 -12.64 8.43
N ALA A 284 16.86 -13.80 8.83
CA ALA A 284 17.39 -15.10 8.44
C ALA A 284 17.42 -15.26 6.91
N THR A 285 16.34 -14.87 6.23
CA THR A 285 16.26 -14.91 4.76
C THR A 285 17.30 -13.98 4.12
N SER A 286 17.44 -12.75 4.61
CA SER A 286 18.44 -11.81 4.10
C SER A 286 19.87 -12.35 4.25
N LEU A 287 20.21 -12.93 5.41
CA LEU A 287 21.53 -13.52 5.65
C LEU A 287 21.83 -14.75 4.79
N VAL A 288 20.83 -15.58 4.52
CA VAL A 288 20.98 -16.74 3.62
C VAL A 288 21.17 -16.25 2.19
N LEU A 289 20.30 -15.37 1.71
CA LEU A 289 20.37 -14.86 0.34
C LEU A 289 21.61 -13.98 0.10
N SER A 290 22.10 -13.26 1.13
CA SER A 290 23.34 -12.49 1.01
C SER A 290 24.54 -13.39 0.75
N LYS A 291 24.55 -14.62 1.30
CA LYS A 291 25.59 -15.62 0.99
C LYS A 291 25.39 -16.24 -0.39
N VAL A 292 24.15 -16.62 -0.73
CA VAL A 292 23.82 -17.26 -2.01
C VAL A 292 24.10 -16.35 -3.21
N PHE A 293 23.77 -15.06 -3.10
CA PHE A 293 23.97 -14.08 -4.16
C PHE A 293 25.27 -13.28 -4.02
N SER A 294 26.18 -13.70 -3.13
CA SER A 294 27.46 -13.04 -2.82
C SER A 294 27.33 -11.52 -2.72
N TRP A 295 26.49 -11.08 -1.78
CA TRP A 295 26.29 -9.67 -1.46
C TRP A 295 27.64 -8.96 -1.30
N PRO A 296 27.85 -7.82 -1.97
CA PRO A 296 29.18 -7.23 -2.12
C PRO A 296 29.72 -6.57 -0.84
N ALA A 297 28.96 -6.54 0.26
CA ALA A 297 29.35 -5.93 1.53
C ALA A 297 29.28 -6.91 2.71
N THR A 298 29.62 -6.41 3.90
CA THR A 298 29.63 -7.19 5.14
C THR A 298 28.24 -7.78 5.46
N PRO A 299 28.15 -8.94 6.15
CA PRO A 299 26.87 -9.51 6.60
C PRO A 299 26.04 -8.54 7.46
N LEU A 300 26.70 -7.63 8.16
CA LEU A 300 26.04 -6.59 8.96
C LEU A 300 25.18 -5.65 8.08
N SER A 301 25.64 -5.35 6.86
CA SER A 301 24.85 -4.55 5.92
C SER A 301 23.59 -5.28 5.43
N ALA A 302 23.64 -6.61 5.28
CA ALA A 302 22.47 -7.42 4.91
C ALA A 302 21.43 -7.46 6.05
N ILE A 303 21.90 -7.50 7.31
CA ILE A 303 21.03 -7.36 8.49
C ILE A 303 20.37 -5.98 8.50
N ALA A 304 21.16 -4.91 8.34
CA ALA A 304 20.64 -3.54 8.31
C ALA A 304 19.61 -3.33 7.19
N LEU A 305 19.86 -3.86 5.98
CA LEU A 305 18.91 -3.86 4.87
C LEU A 305 17.61 -4.59 5.24
N SER A 306 17.70 -5.76 5.89
CA SER A 306 16.52 -6.54 6.28
C SER A 306 15.67 -5.85 7.35
N ILE A 307 16.30 -5.14 8.30
CA ILE A 307 15.60 -4.35 9.30
C ILE A 307 14.79 -3.25 8.62
N LEU A 308 15.43 -2.48 7.72
CA LEU A 308 14.74 -1.44 6.95
C LEU A 308 13.63 -1.99 6.07
N THR A 309 13.88 -3.12 5.39
CA THR A 309 12.90 -3.81 4.54
C THR A 309 11.68 -4.25 5.37
N PHE A 310 11.90 -4.83 6.55
CA PHE A 310 10.83 -5.26 7.45
C PHE A 310 10.01 -4.08 7.98
N LEU A 311 10.67 -2.99 8.41
CA LEU A 311 9.96 -1.80 8.86
C LEU A 311 9.13 -1.19 7.73
N GLY A 312 9.69 -1.14 6.51
CA GLY A 312 8.99 -0.70 5.31
C GLY A 312 7.76 -1.54 4.99
N SER A 313 7.86 -2.86 5.09
CA SER A 313 6.75 -3.76 4.79
C SER A 313 5.61 -3.62 5.79
N VAL A 314 5.94 -3.61 7.10
CA VAL A 314 4.94 -3.42 8.16
C VAL A 314 4.28 -2.05 8.03
N PHE A 315 5.06 -0.99 7.77
CA PHE A 315 4.51 0.36 7.62
C PHE A 315 3.60 0.48 6.38
N GLY A 316 3.97 -0.13 5.26
CA GLY A 316 3.18 -0.13 4.04
C GLY A 316 1.83 -0.81 4.22
N ASP A 317 1.79 -2.01 4.79
CA ASP A 317 0.54 -2.74 5.06
C ASP A 317 -0.34 -2.02 6.09
N LEU A 318 0.25 -1.42 7.13
CA LEU A 318 -0.52 -0.63 8.10
C LEU A 318 -1.13 0.62 7.46
N THR A 319 -0.37 1.31 6.59
CA THR A 319 -0.85 2.48 5.84
C THR A 319 -2.01 2.11 4.93
N GLU A 320 -1.90 1.00 4.20
CA GLU A 320 -2.98 0.52 3.33
C GLU A 320 -4.20 0.07 4.15
N SER A 321 -3.97 -0.63 5.26
CA SER A 321 -5.04 -1.02 6.19
C SER A 321 -5.79 0.20 6.72
N MET A 322 -5.09 1.29 7.08
CA MET A 322 -5.71 2.55 7.49
C MET A 322 -6.62 3.11 6.40
N ILE A 323 -6.12 3.25 5.18
CA ILE A 323 -6.89 3.77 4.03
C ILE A 323 -8.16 2.94 3.81
N LYS A 324 -8.06 1.60 3.88
CA LYS A 324 -9.20 0.70 3.70
C LYS A 324 -10.27 0.87 4.79
N ARG A 325 -9.85 1.03 6.05
CA ARG A 325 -10.80 1.23 7.16
C ARG A 325 -11.48 2.58 7.10
N ASP A 326 -10.76 3.63 6.72
CA ASP A 326 -11.35 4.95 6.48
C ASP A 326 -12.34 4.89 5.31
N ALA A 327 -12.05 4.09 4.28
CA ALA A 327 -12.93 3.83 3.13
C ALA A 327 -14.14 2.94 3.45
N GLY A 328 -14.25 2.38 4.66
CA GLY A 328 -15.32 1.46 5.06
C GLY A 328 -15.29 0.11 4.34
N VAL A 329 -14.19 -0.22 3.66
CA VAL A 329 -14.04 -1.47 2.90
C VAL A 329 -12.91 -2.32 3.45
N LYS A 330 -12.89 -3.60 3.08
CA LYS A 330 -11.86 -4.54 3.54
C LYS A 330 -10.76 -4.79 2.51
N ASP A 331 -11.14 -4.83 1.24
CA ASP A 331 -10.27 -5.13 0.11
C ASP A 331 -10.24 -3.89 -0.81
N SER A 332 -9.08 -3.58 -1.41
CA SER A 332 -8.89 -2.35 -2.20
C SER A 332 -9.56 -2.37 -3.58
N GLY A 333 -9.78 -3.56 -4.12
CA GLY A 333 -10.42 -3.76 -5.41
C GLY A 333 -10.73 -5.23 -5.69
N SER A 334 -11.29 -5.50 -6.87
CA SER A 334 -11.61 -6.85 -7.35
C SER A 334 -10.88 -7.20 -8.66
N LEU A 335 -9.84 -6.43 -9.01
CA LEU A 335 -9.14 -6.54 -10.29
C LEU A 335 -8.53 -7.93 -10.50
N ILE A 336 -8.08 -8.58 -9.41
CA ILE A 336 -7.60 -9.96 -9.47
C ILE A 336 -8.72 -10.91 -8.99
N PRO A 337 -9.36 -11.67 -9.90
CA PRO A 337 -10.48 -12.53 -9.54
C PRO A 337 -10.06 -13.54 -8.46
N GLY A 338 -10.72 -13.44 -7.30
CA GLY A 338 -10.48 -14.31 -6.15
C GLY A 338 -9.26 -13.98 -5.27
N HIS A 339 -8.51 -12.90 -5.55
CA HIS A 339 -7.29 -12.51 -4.81
C HIS A 339 -7.29 -11.09 -4.22
N GLY A 340 -8.28 -10.25 -4.55
CA GLY A 340 -8.38 -8.87 -4.06
C GLY A 340 -7.78 -7.86 -5.03
N GLY A 341 -7.39 -6.70 -4.52
CA GLY A 341 -6.76 -5.64 -5.31
C GLY A 341 -5.28 -5.90 -5.59
N VAL A 342 -4.75 -5.24 -6.62
CA VAL A 342 -3.30 -5.12 -6.85
C VAL A 342 -2.65 -4.34 -5.70
N LEU A 343 -3.33 -3.33 -5.17
CA LEU A 343 -2.85 -2.52 -4.04
C LEU A 343 -2.71 -3.37 -2.76
N ASP A 344 -3.64 -4.30 -2.51
CA ASP A 344 -3.60 -5.25 -1.39
C ASP A 344 -2.38 -6.19 -1.44
N ARG A 345 -1.75 -6.32 -2.61
CA ARG A 345 -0.58 -7.18 -2.83
C ARG A 345 0.71 -6.39 -2.90
N ALA A 346 0.62 -5.10 -3.21
CA ALA A 346 1.75 -4.21 -3.37
C ALA A 346 2.06 -3.41 -2.09
N ASP A 347 1.13 -3.34 -1.12
CA ASP A 347 1.19 -2.51 0.10
C ASP A 347 2.56 -2.55 0.82
N SER A 348 3.07 -3.75 1.06
CA SER A 348 4.34 -4.03 1.74
C SER A 348 5.56 -3.70 0.88
N TYR A 349 5.39 -3.59 -0.44
CA TYR A 349 6.45 -3.28 -1.40
C TYR A 349 6.58 -1.78 -1.66
N VAL A 350 5.50 -0.99 -1.45
CA VAL A 350 5.46 0.44 -1.77
C VAL A 350 6.59 1.20 -1.07
N PHE A 351 6.63 1.17 0.26
CA PHE A 351 7.66 1.87 1.03
C PHE A 351 9.02 1.19 0.96
N THR A 352 9.02 -0.13 0.88
CA THR A 352 10.25 -0.93 0.94
C THR A 352 11.21 -0.64 -0.20
N GLY A 353 10.71 -0.37 -1.41
CA GLY A 353 11.57 0.02 -2.54
C GLY A 353 12.37 1.29 -2.28
N ALA A 354 11.75 2.31 -1.69
CA ALA A 354 12.40 3.57 -1.35
C ALA A 354 13.44 3.41 -0.23
N LEU A 355 13.13 2.61 0.80
CA LEU A 355 14.07 2.31 1.88
C LEU A 355 15.26 1.48 1.38
N ALA A 356 15.01 0.45 0.57
CA ALA A 356 16.07 -0.37 -0.02
C ALA A 356 16.98 0.49 -0.91
N TYR A 357 16.44 1.33 -1.78
CA TYR A 357 17.23 2.25 -2.60
C TYR A 357 18.09 3.20 -1.74
N SER A 358 17.48 3.81 -0.72
CA SER A 358 18.18 4.74 0.18
C SER A 358 19.29 4.04 0.95
N PHE A 359 19.06 2.80 1.39
CA PHE A 359 20.07 1.97 2.03
C PHE A 359 21.25 1.71 1.09
N VAL A 360 20.98 1.18 -0.10
CA VAL A 360 22.04 0.79 -1.04
C VAL A 360 22.83 2.01 -1.54
N LYS A 361 22.19 3.16 -1.71
CA LYS A 361 22.88 4.38 -2.17
C LYS A 361 23.67 5.08 -1.06
N THR A 362 23.13 5.17 0.15
CA THR A 362 23.68 6.05 1.20
C THR A 362 24.42 5.26 2.28
N PHE A 363 23.88 4.13 2.70
CA PHE A 363 24.40 3.37 3.84
C PHE A 363 25.35 2.26 3.43
N LEU A 364 25.14 1.63 2.27
CA LEU A 364 26.00 0.55 1.80
C LEU A 364 27.48 0.95 1.67
N PRO A 365 27.84 2.17 1.20
CA PRO A 365 29.24 2.62 1.17
C PRO A 365 29.89 2.66 2.56
N LEU A 366 29.11 2.92 3.62
CA LEU A 366 29.60 2.93 5.01
C LEU A 366 30.05 1.54 5.49
N TYR A 367 29.63 0.47 4.80
CA TYR A 367 30.01 -0.91 5.10
C TYR A 367 31.18 -1.42 4.26
N GLY A 368 31.92 -0.52 3.59
CA GLY A 368 33.19 -0.83 2.92
C GLY A 368 33.11 -1.04 1.41
N LEU A 369 32.19 -0.35 0.72
CA LEU A 369 32.04 -0.35 -0.75
C LEU A 369 32.27 1.03 -1.36
#